data_AF-X0RQ75-F1
#
_entry.id   AF-X0RQ75-F1
#
_cell.length_a   1.000
_cell.length_b   1.000
_cell.length_c   1.000
_cell.angle_alpha   90.00
_cell.angle_beta   90.00
_cell.angle_gamma   90.00
#
_symmetry.space_group_name_H-M   'P 1'
#
loop_
_entity.id
_entity.type
_entity.pdbx_description
1 polymer ?
#
loop_
_entity_poly.entity_id
_entity_poly.type
_entity_poly.pdbx_seq_one_letter_code
_entity_poly.pdbx_strand_id
1 'polypeptide(L)'
;MEPLTKRILAIVLIAVIGVGIGVGAWIFLAAPEAAIKYPGAPSGFDKENTILIGCAGDTGEIQGDANYEGAYFACKTINEAGGVVINATTYYFGVTKEDTDESNPSLVTSRGVDAARRLI
;
A
#
# COMPACT_ATOMS: atom_id res chain seq x y z
N MET A 1 32.76 10.26 37.21
CA MET A 1 32.46 9.00 36.49
C MET A 1 33.77 8.34 36.11
N GLU A 2 33.97 7.10 36.54
CA GLU A 2 35.13 6.27 36.23
C GLU A 2 35.28 6.09 34.70
N PRO A 3 36.49 5.96 34.15
CA PRO A 3 36.71 5.83 32.70
C PRO A 3 35.95 4.65 32.08
N LEU A 4 35.79 3.56 32.85
CA LEU A 4 35.04 2.38 32.45
C LEU A 4 33.54 2.68 32.27
N THR A 5 32.94 3.42 33.21
CA THR A 5 31.53 3.81 33.16
C THR A 5 31.22 4.66 31.93
N LYS A 6 32.08 5.63 31.60
CA LYS A 6 31.92 6.47 30.40
C LYS A 6 31.99 5.66 29.11
N ARG A 7 32.88 4.66 29.07
CA ARG A 7 33.07 3.80 27.89
C ARG A 7 31.87 2.88 27.66
N ILE A 8 31.33 2.29 28.72
CA ILE A 8 30.11 1.47 28.65
C ILE A 8 28.93 2.33 28.20
N LEU A 9 28.77 3.52 28.78
CA LEU A 9 27.68 4.43 28.42
C LEU A 9 27.72 4.83 26.93
N ALA A 10 28.92 5.12 26.40
CA ALA A 10 29.10 5.48 25.00
C ALA A 10 28.73 4.33 24.04
N ILE A 11 29.09 3.09 24.38
CA ILE A 11 28.74 1.91 23.57
C ILE A 11 27.23 1.69 23.55
N VAL A 12 26.57 1.79 24.71
CA VAL A 12 25.11 1.66 24.80
C VAL A 12 24.43 2.74 23.98
N LEU A 13 24.91 3.99 24.02
CA LEU A 13 24.33 5.09 23.25
C LEU A 13 24.41 4.84 21.74
N ILE A 14 25.56 4.38 21.25
CA ILE A 14 25.77 4.06 19.83
C ILE A 14 24.87 2.90 19.40
N ALA A 15 24.75 1.87 20.22
CA ALA A 15 23.86 0.74 19.93
C ALA A 15 22.39 1.16 19.84
N VAL A 16 21.92 1.99 20.76
CA VAL A 16 20.53 2.50 20.75
C VAL A 16 20.27 3.39 19.53
N ILE A 17 21.20 4.29 19.19
CA ILE A 17 21.08 5.13 17.99
C ILE A 17 21.08 4.27 16.72
N GLY A 18 21.98 3.28 16.63
CA GLY A 18 22.05 2.37 15.49
C GLY A 18 20.78 1.56 15.29
N VAL A 19 20.20 1.01 16.37
CA VAL A 19 18.92 0.29 16.32
C VAL A 19 17.78 1.24 15.98
N GLY A 20 17.75 2.44 16.57
CA GLY A 20 16.73 3.45 16.29
C GLY A 20 16.71 3.88 14.83
N ILE A 21 17.88 4.14 14.23
CA ILE A 21 18.01 4.46 12.81
C ILE A 21 17.64 3.25 11.95
N GLY A 22 18.07 2.04 12.32
CA GLY A 22 17.75 0.82 11.58
C GLY A 22 16.25 0.52 11.51
N VAL A 23 15.55 0.64 12.64
CA VAL A 23 14.09 0.46 12.71
C VAL A 23 13.37 1.60 11.99
N GLY A 24 13.81 2.85 12.19
CA GLY A 24 13.23 4.00 11.50
C GLY A 24 13.36 3.91 9.98
N ALA A 25 14.54 3.53 9.47
CA ALA A 25 14.78 3.31 8.06
C ALA A 25 13.98 2.12 7.52
N TRP A 26 13.85 1.04 8.28
CA TRP A 26 13.02 -0.12 7.89
C TRP A 26 11.55 0.26 7.73
N ILE A 27 10.98 1.00 8.69
CA ILE A 27 9.58 1.45 8.62
C ILE A 27 9.38 2.42 7.46
N PHE A 28 10.32 3.33 7.23
CA PHE A 28 10.22 4.33 6.16
C PHE A 28 10.41 3.72 4.76
N LEU A 29 11.31 2.73 4.62
CA LEU A 29 11.51 2.00 3.37
C LEU A 29 10.45 0.93 3.12
N ALA A 30 9.83 0.40 4.19
CA ALA A 30 8.64 -0.44 4.11
C ALA A 30 7.36 0.40 4.04
N ALA A 31 7.43 1.63 3.50
CA ALA A 31 6.25 2.40 3.14
C ALA A 31 5.25 1.44 2.49
N PRO A 32 4.02 1.33 3.00
CA PRO A 32 3.09 0.32 2.52
C PRO A 32 2.84 0.59 1.05
N GLU A 33 3.42 -0.25 0.19
CA GLU A 33 2.91 -0.37 -1.17
C GLU A 33 1.44 -0.73 -1.03
N ALA A 34 0.59 0.01 -1.75
CA ALA A 34 -0.83 -0.27 -1.82
C ALA A 34 -1.01 -1.76 -2.16
N ALA A 35 -1.38 -2.57 -1.16
CA ALA A 35 -1.26 -4.02 -1.28
C ALA A 35 -2.29 -4.55 -2.26
N ILE A 36 -1.87 -4.79 -3.51
CA ILE A 36 -2.74 -5.24 -4.61
C ILE A 36 -3.45 -6.53 -4.21
N LYS A 37 -4.78 -6.54 -4.40
CA LYS A 37 -5.64 -7.70 -4.22
C LYS A 37 -6.16 -8.17 -5.57
N TYR A 38 -6.28 -9.48 -5.75
CA TYR A 38 -6.78 -10.10 -6.97
C TYR A 38 -8.02 -10.96 -6.65
N PRO A 39 -9.15 -10.33 -6.31
CA PRO A 39 -10.31 -11.06 -5.84
C PRO A 39 -10.90 -11.94 -6.95
N GLY A 40 -11.23 -13.19 -6.66
CA GLY A 40 -11.84 -14.10 -7.63
C GLY A 40 -10.91 -14.60 -8.75
N ALA A 41 -9.68 -14.10 -8.86
CA ALA A 41 -8.72 -14.57 -9.86
C ALA A 41 -8.24 -16.00 -9.52
N PRO A 42 -8.06 -16.89 -10.51
CA PRO A 42 -7.63 -18.26 -10.26
C PRO A 42 -6.19 -18.29 -9.73
N SER A 43 -5.90 -19.27 -8.88
CA SER A 43 -4.54 -19.45 -8.35
C SER A 43 -3.54 -19.67 -9.48
N GLY A 44 -2.42 -18.95 -9.45
CA GLY A 44 -1.33 -19.13 -10.42
C GLY A 44 -1.56 -18.48 -11.78
N PHE A 45 -2.55 -17.59 -11.91
CA PHE A 45 -2.66 -16.73 -13.09
C PHE A 45 -1.41 -15.85 -13.25
N ASP A 46 -1.14 -15.44 -14.49
CA ASP A 46 -0.03 -14.55 -14.79
C ASP A 46 -0.36 -13.11 -14.34
N LYS A 47 0.39 -12.62 -13.35
CA LYS A 47 0.20 -11.26 -12.80
C LYS A 47 0.61 -10.17 -13.78
N GLU A 48 1.43 -10.47 -14.79
CA GLU A 48 1.76 -9.52 -15.87
C GLU A 48 0.53 -9.26 -16.76
N ASN A 49 -0.41 -10.21 -16.82
CA ASN A 49 -1.70 -10.06 -17.49
C ASN A 49 -2.78 -9.59 -16.49
N THR A 50 -2.47 -8.56 -15.72
CA THR A 50 -3.44 -7.92 -14.83
C THR A 50 -3.77 -6.50 -15.29
N ILE A 51 -5.06 -6.15 -15.30
CA ILE A 51 -5.52 -4.77 -15.32
C ILE A 51 -5.69 -4.32 -13.87
N LEU A 52 -4.90 -3.33 -13.44
CA LEU A 52 -4.93 -2.81 -12.09
C LEU A 52 -5.88 -1.61 -11.97
N ILE A 53 -6.75 -1.66 -10.96
CA ILE A 53 -7.65 -0.57 -10.58
C ILE A 53 -7.14 0.06 -9.29
N GLY A 54 -6.69 1.31 -9.37
CA GLY A 54 -6.31 2.12 -8.21
C GLY A 54 -7.49 2.93 -7.70
N CYS A 55 -7.85 2.74 -6.43
CA CYS A 55 -8.90 3.49 -5.75
C CYS A 55 -8.26 4.51 -4.79
N ALA A 56 -8.30 5.79 -5.17
CA ALA A 56 -7.99 6.88 -4.26
C ALA A 56 -9.26 7.34 -3.55
N GLY A 57 -9.21 7.51 -2.24
CA GLY A 57 -10.31 8.08 -1.46
C GLY A 57 -10.00 8.05 0.03
N ASP A 58 -10.88 8.61 0.84
CA ASP A 58 -10.74 8.68 2.29
C ASP A 58 -11.01 7.30 2.91
N THR A 59 -9.97 6.48 2.99
CA THR A 59 -10.11 5.09 3.44
C THR A 59 -10.22 5.06 4.95
N GLY A 60 -11.27 4.44 5.46
CA GLY A 60 -11.69 4.57 6.87
C GLY A 60 -12.96 5.41 7.05
N GLU A 61 -13.37 6.14 6.01
CA GLU A 61 -14.68 6.76 5.92
C GLU A 61 -15.58 6.04 4.91
N ILE A 62 -16.90 6.17 5.08
CA ILE A 62 -17.89 5.43 4.29
C ILE A 62 -17.74 5.63 2.78
N GLN A 63 -17.31 6.81 2.34
CA GLN A 63 -17.20 7.16 0.93
C GLN A 63 -15.98 6.49 0.28
N GLY A 64 -14.80 6.59 0.90
CA GLY A 64 -13.59 5.96 0.39
C GLY A 64 -13.64 4.43 0.52
N ASP A 65 -14.21 3.90 1.59
CA ASP A 65 -14.39 2.45 1.72
C ASP A 65 -15.41 1.90 0.72
N ALA A 66 -16.56 2.59 0.49
CA ALA A 66 -17.52 2.15 -0.52
C ALA A 66 -16.95 2.19 -1.94
N ASN A 67 -16.07 3.15 -2.24
CA ASN A 67 -15.34 3.21 -3.50
C ASN A 67 -14.47 1.94 -3.70
N TYR A 68 -13.65 1.60 -2.71
CA TYR A 68 -12.81 0.41 -2.77
C TYR A 68 -13.61 -0.89 -2.80
N GLU A 69 -14.61 -1.06 -1.93
CA GLU A 69 -15.41 -2.29 -1.86
C GLU A 69 -16.24 -2.50 -3.14
N GLY A 70 -16.74 -1.42 -3.75
CA GLY A 70 -17.38 -1.46 -5.06
C GLY A 70 -16.43 -1.96 -6.16
N ALA A 71 -15.22 -1.40 -6.21
CA ALA A 71 -14.18 -1.83 -7.16
C ALA A 71 -13.75 -3.29 -6.89
N TYR A 72 -13.58 -3.68 -5.63
CA TYR A 72 -13.26 -5.04 -5.23
C TYR A 72 -14.33 -6.03 -5.70
N PHE A 73 -15.60 -5.72 -5.48
CA PHE A 73 -16.71 -6.57 -5.89
C PHE A 73 -16.82 -6.69 -7.42
N ALA A 74 -16.60 -5.58 -8.14
CA ALA A 74 -16.57 -5.59 -9.60
C ALA A 74 -15.42 -6.48 -10.13
N CYS A 75 -14.20 -6.30 -9.61
CA CYS A 75 -13.03 -7.13 -9.97
C CYS A 75 -13.31 -8.61 -9.69
N LYS A 76 -13.87 -8.92 -8.51
CA LYS A 76 -14.24 -10.29 -8.14
C LYS A 76 -15.19 -10.91 -9.16
N THR A 77 -16.27 -10.21 -9.48
CA THR A 77 -17.31 -10.68 -10.39
C THR A 77 -16.75 -10.95 -11.79
N ILE A 78 -15.90 -10.05 -12.30
CA ILE A 78 -15.27 -10.21 -13.62
C ILE A 78 -14.29 -11.39 -13.61
N ASN A 79 -13.46 -11.50 -12.58
CA ASN A 79 -12.47 -12.56 -12.48
C ASN A 79 -13.11 -13.94 -12.33
N GLU A 80 -14.18 -14.06 -11.53
CA GLU A 80 -14.96 -15.30 -11.37
C GLU A 80 -15.68 -15.70 -12.68
N ALA A 81 -15.98 -14.73 -13.55
CA ALA A 81 -16.51 -14.97 -14.90
C ALA A 81 -15.43 -15.38 -15.92
N GLY A 82 -14.16 -15.50 -15.51
CA GLY A 82 -13.05 -15.91 -16.35
C GLY A 82 -12.17 -14.76 -16.87
N GLY A 83 -12.31 -13.56 -16.32
CA GLY A 83 -11.54 -12.39 -16.72
C GLY A 83 -11.99 -11.79 -18.05
N VAL A 84 -11.12 -11.02 -18.70
CA VAL A 84 -11.37 -10.40 -20.01
C VAL A 84 -10.33 -10.87 -21.02
N VAL A 85 -10.78 -11.30 -22.19
CA VAL A 85 -9.88 -11.76 -23.27
C VAL A 85 -9.58 -10.59 -24.22
N ILE A 86 -8.30 -10.26 -24.34
CA ILE A 86 -7.78 -9.24 -25.27
C ILE A 86 -6.72 -9.91 -26.14
N ASN A 87 -6.92 -9.93 -27.47
CA ASN A 87 -5.99 -10.55 -28.42
C ASN A 87 -5.59 -12.01 -28.06
N ALA A 88 -6.55 -12.83 -27.66
CA ALA A 88 -6.38 -14.22 -27.20
C ALA A 88 -5.62 -14.39 -25.86
N THR A 89 -5.27 -13.30 -25.17
CA THR A 89 -4.73 -13.33 -23.81
C THR A 89 -5.82 -13.01 -22.80
N THR A 90 -5.95 -13.85 -21.77
CA THR A 90 -6.86 -13.58 -20.64
C THR A 90 -6.19 -12.65 -19.64
N TYR A 91 -6.84 -11.52 -19.37
CA TYR A 91 -6.47 -10.57 -18.34
C TYR A 91 -7.40 -10.71 -17.14
N TYR A 92 -6.81 -10.70 -15.94
CA TYR A 92 -7.55 -10.61 -14.69
C TYR A 92 -7.44 -9.21 -14.11
N PHE A 93 -8.30 -8.89 -13.15
CA PHE A 93 -8.35 -7.59 -12.51
C PHE A 93 -7.75 -7.65 -11.11
N GLY A 94 -6.89 -6.68 -10.82
CA GLY A 94 -6.42 -6.41 -9.48
C GLY A 94 -6.98 -5.08 -9.00
N VAL A 95 -7.13 -4.94 -7.68
CA VAL A 95 -7.58 -3.71 -7.03
C VAL A 95 -6.59 -3.33 -5.95
N THR A 96 -6.35 -2.04 -5.81
CA THR A 96 -5.56 -1.48 -4.73
C THR A 96 -6.15 -0.15 -4.28
N LYS A 97 -5.82 0.30 -3.07
CA LYS A 97 -6.36 1.54 -2.52
C LYS A 97 -5.31 2.38 -1.81
N GLU A 98 -5.51 3.68 -1.85
CA GLU A 98 -4.70 4.66 -1.17
C GLU A 98 -5.58 5.72 -0.50
N ASP A 99 -5.16 6.11 0.70
CA ASP A 99 -5.85 7.11 1.50
C ASP A 99 -5.46 8.52 1.05
N THR A 100 -6.47 9.30 0.64
CA THR A 100 -6.27 10.69 0.27
C THR A 100 -6.64 11.69 1.36
N ASP A 101 -7.30 11.25 2.44
CA ASP A 101 -7.74 12.09 3.57
C ASP A 101 -8.50 13.36 3.09
N GLU A 102 -9.30 13.23 2.04
CA GLU A 102 -9.97 14.36 1.39
C GLU A 102 -11.17 14.89 2.18
N SER A 103 -11.71 14.13 3.13
CA SER A 103 -12.75 14.63 4.04
C SER A 103 -12.17 15.45 5.19
N ASN A 104 -10.85 15.56 5.29
CA ASN A 104 -10.22 16.42 6.27
C ASN A 104 -10.68 17.88 6.05
N PRO A 105 -11.19 18.56 7.10
CA PRO A 105 -11.64 19.95 6.97
C PRO A 105 -10.53 20.90 6.52
N SER A 106 -9.27 20.53 6.73
CA SER A 106 -8.11 21.19 6.15
C SER A 106 -7.59 20.40 4.96
N LEU A 107 -7.82 20.90 3.75
CA LEU A 107 -7.32 20.27 2.53
C LEU A 107 -5.78 20.22 2.51
N VAL A 108 -5.22 19.02 2.61
CA VAL A 108 -3.77 18.76 2.50
C VAL A 108 -3.46 18.08 1.17
N THR A 109 -3.21 18.88 0.12
CA THR A 109 -3.03 18.38 -1.25
C THR A 109 -1.86 17.42 -1.43
N SER A 110 -0.83 17.50 -0.60
CA SER A 110 0.31 16.58 -0.66
C SER A 110 -0.10 15.12 -0.41
N ARG A 111 -1.11 14.87 0.43
CA ARG A 111 -1.62 13.51 0.71
C ARG A 111 -2.22 12.89 -0.54
N GLY A 112 -3.07 13.66 -1.25
CA GLY A 112 -3.65 13.25 -2.53
C GLY A 112 -2.62 12.97 -3.62
N VAL A 113 -1.58 13.82 -3.73
CA VAL A 113 -0.50 13.63 -4.70
C VAL A 113 0.34 12.38 -4.38
N ASP A 114 0.66 12.16 -3.12
CA ASP A 114 1.46 11.01 -2.71
C ASP A 114 0.68 9.69 -2.82
N ALA A 115 -0.62 9.71 -2.52
CA ALA A 115 -1.53 8.59 -2.78
C ALA A 115 -1.55 8.24 -4.27
N ALA A 116 -1.73 9.22 -5.16
CA ALA A 116 -1.72 8.98 -6.61
C ALA A 116 -0.38 8.39 -7.09
N ARG A 117 0.75 8.78 -6.50
CA ARG A 117 2.07 8.23 -6.83
C ARG A 117 2.26 6.79 -6.37
N ARG A 118 1.61 6.36 -5.29
CA ARG A 118 1.66 4.98 -4.79
C ARG A 118 0.73 4.03 -5.57
N LEU A 119 -0.25 4.57 -6.30
CA LEU A 119 -1.15 3.79 -7.16
C LEU A 119 -0.56 3.45 -8.55
N ILE A 120 0.54 4.10 -8.94
CA ILE A 120 1.24 3.91 -10.24
C ILE A 120 2.47 3.04 -9.99
#